data_AF-A0A957FAN3-F1
#
_entry.id   AF-A0A957FAN3-F1
#
_cell.length_a   1.000
_cell.length_b   1.000
_cell.length_c   1.000
_cell.angle_alpha   90.00
_cell.angle_beta   90.00
_cell.angle_gamma   90.00
#
_symmetry.space_group_name_H-M   'P 1'
#
loop_
_entity.id
_entity.type
_entity.pdbx_description
1 polymer ?
#
loop_
_entity_poly.entity_id
_entity_poly.type
_entity_poly.pdbx_seq_one_letter_code
_entity_poly.pdbx_strand_id
1 'polypeptide(L)'
;MDSAERAIAIVGVGAILPDALHAAAFWQNIVNKRYSITETPPNRWSIADYYDPDPKAPDKTYSKIGGWVRGFNFDWKRFRIPPKVADAMDMGQQWALTVAAEALADYGYPQKPLNTERTAVILGTAMGGELHYITNQRIAFPEYAHALESVPEFAGLPAATRQAILNGYQGVIADVFPPITEDSMPGELPNIVSGRVANVLDLRGPNFITDAACASSLAALEAAIELLTEHKVDTAVTAGVDRNMGISSFVKFCKIGALSATGTRPFSDGADGFVMGEG
;
A
#
# COMPACT_ATOMS: atom_id res chain seq x y z
N MET A 1 -5.36 -33.86 -20.29
CA MET A 1 -4.81 -33.83 -18.93
C MET A 1 -5.94 -34.14 -17.98
N ASP A 2 -5.72 -35.07 -17.07
CA ASP A 2 -6.65 -35.35 -15.97
C ASP A 2 -6.76 -34.10 -15.08
N SER A 3 -7.91 -33.89 -14.42
CA SER A 3 -8.11 -32.82 -13.45
C SER A 3 -7.06 -32.83 -12.33
N ALA A 4 -6.57 -34.01 -11.96
CA ALA A 4 -5.48 -34.19 -11.01
C ALA A 4 -4.14 -33.60 -11.48
N GLU A 5 -3.87 -33.58 -12.79
CA GLU A 5 -2.64 -33.02 -13.37
C GLU A 5 -2.64 -31.48 -13.38
N ARG A 6 -3.80 -30.85 -13.15
CA ARG A 6 -3.95 -29.38 -13.07
C ARG A 6 -4.12 -28.87 -11.63
N ALA A 7 -4.11 -29.77 -10.64
CA ALA A 7 -4.27 -29.38 -9.25
C ALA A 7 -3.05 -28.60 -8.76
N ILE A 8 -3.29 -27.46 -8.11
CA ILE A 8 -2.25 -26.62 -7.52
C ILE A 8 -2.43 -26.62 -6.01
N ALA A 9 -1.34 -26.88 -5.29
CA ALA A 9 -1.32 -26.85 -3.84
C ALA A 9 -0.89 -25.47 -3.32
N ILE A 10 -1.62 -24.94 -2.33
CA ILE A 10 -1.14 -23.85 -1.48
C ILE A 10 -0.26 -24.49 -0.40
N VAL A 11 1.02 -24.15 -0.39
CA VAL A 11 2.02 -24.83 0.45
C VAL A 11 2.66 -23.94 1.51
N GLY A 12 2.30 -22.66 1.56
CA GLY A 12 2.76 -21.69 2.56
C GLY A 12 1.91 -20.42 2.51
N VAL A 13 1.70 -19.78 3.65
CA VAL A 13 0.91 -18.54 3.78
C VAL A 13 1.61 -17.52 4.67
N GLY A 14 1.35 -16.23 4.41
CA GLY A 14 1.77 -15.11 5.25
C GLY A 14 0.72 -14.00 5.18
N ALA A 15 0.71 -13.08 6.14
CA ALA A 15 -0.24 -11.96 6.14
C ALA A 15 0.19 -10.80 7.02
N ILE A 16 -0.04 -9.57 6.55
CA ILE A 16 -0.03 -8.36 7.38
C ILE A 16 -1.40 -7.71 7.20
N LEU A 17 -2.17 -7.61 8.28
CA LEU A 17 -3.57 -7.15 8.27
C LEU A 17 -3.84 -6.33 9.54
N PRO A 18 -4.96 -5.59 9.61
CA PRO A 18 -5.32 -4.82 10.80
C PRO A 18 -5.37 -5.70 12.05
N ASP A 19 -4.53 -5.35 13.03
CA ASP A 19 -4.30 -6.10 14.27
C ASP A 19 -3.71 -7.52 14.12
N ALA A 20 -3.07 -7.83 13.00
CA ALA A 20 -2.36 -9.09 12.78
C ALA A 20 -1.14 -8.90 11.87
N LEU A 21 0.07 -9.02 12.40
CA LEU A 21 1.31 -8.87 11.63
C LEU A 21 1.88 -10.20 11.09
N HIS A 22 1.08 -11.27 11.15
CA HIS A 22 1.39 -12.60 10.62
C HIS A 22 0.10 -13.42 10.46
N ALA A 23 0.11 -14.44 9.61
CA ALA A 23 -1.08 -15.25 9.28
C ALA A 23 -1.70 -15.93 10.52
N ALA A 24 -0.87 -16.44 11.43
CA ALA A 24 -1.34 -17.07 12.65
C ALA A 24 -2.10 -16.11 13.58
N ALA A 25 -1.69 -14.83 13.67
CA ALA A 25 -2.42 -13.82 14.44
C ALA A 25 -3.76 -13.48 13.78
N PHE A 26 -3.78 -13.42 12.44
CA PHE A 26 -5.03 -13.17 11.73
C PHE A 26 -6.04 -14.31 11.93
N TRP A 27 -5.58 -15.56 11.93
CA TRP A 27 -6.41 -16.70 12.29
C TRP A 27 -7.03 -16.55 13.69
N GLN A 28 -6.25 -16.14 14.69
CA GLN A 28 -6.78 -15.87 16.03
C GLN A 28 -7.79 -14.72 16.04
N ASN A 29 -7.59 -13.68 15.23
CA ASN A 29 -8.56 -12.59 15.10
C ASN A 29 -9.90 -13.10 14.55
N ILE A 30 -9.88 -13.98 13.54
CA ILE A 30 -11.10 -14.60 12.98
C ILE A 30 -11.81 -15.44 14.05
N VAL A 31 -11.09 -16.37 14.70
CA VAL A 31 -11.66 -17.26 15.73
C VAL A 31 -12.27 -16.47 16.88
N ASN A 32 -11.61 -15.40 17.31
CA ASN A 32 -12.08 -14.54 18.40
C ASN A 32 -13.07 -13.45 17.96
N LYS A 33 -13.49 -13.43 16.69
CA LYS A 33 -14.44 -12.46 16.12
C LYS A 33 -14.00 -11.01 16.36
N ARG A 34 -12.69 -10.74 16.22
CA ARG A 34 -12.11 -9.42 16.46
C ARG A 34 -12.61 -8.42 15.41
N TYR A 35 -13.10 -7.27 15.89
CA TYR A 35 -13.45 -6.13 15.04
C TYR A 35 -12.28 -5.12 15.01
N SER A 36 -11.56 -5.05 13.89
CA SER A 36 -10.34 -4.25 13.76
C SER A 36 -10.54 -2.85 13.16
N ILE A 37 -11.79 -2.46 12.84
CA ILE A 37 -12.09 -1.14 12.29
C ILE A 37 -12.08 -0.11 13.41
N THR A 38 -11.32 0.97 13.22
CA THR A 38 -11.22 2.08 14.16
C THR A 38 -11.29 3.41 13.43
N GLU A 39 -11.44 4.51 14.18
CA GLU A 39 -11.21 5.84 13.62
C GLU A 39 -9.79 5.98 13.07
N THR A 40 -9.63 6.91 12.13
CA THR A 40 -8.35 7.27 11.52
C THR A 40 -7.32 7.66 12.58
N PRO A 41 -6.15 7.00 12.63
CA PRO A 41 -5.07 7.38 13.52
C PRO A 41 -4.56 8.81 13.22
N PRO A 42 -4.21 9.62 14.25
CA PRO A 42 -3.76 11.01 14.05
C PRO A 42 -2.52 11.16 13.18
N ASN A 43 -1.68 10.11 13.08
CA ASN A 43 -0.48 10.08 12.26
C ASN A 43 -0.73 9.68 10.80
N ARG A 44 -1.98 9.42 10.39
CA ARG A 44 -2.36 9.14 9.00
C ARG A 44 -2.81 10.40 8.28
N TRP A 45 -3.84 11.06 8.80
CA TRP A 45 -4.31 12.37 8.35
C TRP A 45 -5.28 12.95 9.38
N SER A 46 -5.45 14.28 9.35
CA SER A 46 -6.21 15.03 10.34
C SER A 46 -7.72 14.90 10.12
N ILE A 47 -8.43 14.29 11.06
CA ILE A 47 -9.90 14.26 11.02
C ILE A 47 -10.46 15.69 11.08
N ALA A 48 -9.87 16.57 11.88
CA ALA A 48 -10.34 17.96 12.03
C ALA A 48 -10.28 18.75 10.72
N ASP A 49 -9.26 18.50 9.89
CA ASP A 49 -9.07 19.26 8.64
C ASP A 49 -9.90 18.70 7.48
N TYR A 50 -10.27 17.42 7.51
CA TYR A 50 -10.84 16.75 6.33
C TYR A 50 -12.22 16.14 6.52
N TYR A 51 -12.70 15.98 7.75
CA TYR A 51 -14.02 15.41 8.00
C TYR A 51 -15.13 16.46 7.85
N ASP A 52 -16.20 16.08 7.16
CA ASP A 52 -17.48 16.79 7.19
C ASP A 52 -18.61 15.77 7.04
N PRO A 53 -19.63 15.76 7.91
CA PRO A 53 -20.75 14.83 7.79
C PRO A 53 -21.59 15.05 6.54
N ASP A 54 -21.55 16.22 5.89
CA ASP A 54 -22.24 16.46 4.62
C ASP A 54 -21.43 15.84 3.45
N PRO A 55 -21.96 14.83 2.74
CA PRO A 55 -21.28 14.24 1.60
C PRO A 55 -20.97 15.23 0.47
N LYS A 56 -21.72 16.34 0.40
CA LYS A 56 -21.56 17.40 -0.60
C LYS A 56 -20.51 18.43 -0.24
N ALA A 57 -20.04 18.48 1.00
CA ALA A 57 -19.02 19.45 1.42
C ALA A 57 -17.76 19.31 0.54
N PRO A 58 -17.27 20.37 -0.12
CA PRO A 58 -16.18 20.25 -1.09
C PRO A 58 -14.90 19.76 -0.42
N ASP A 59 -14.19 18.84 -1.06
CA ASP A 59 -12.88 18.31 -0.61
C ASP A 59 -12.88 17.65 0.79
N LYS A 60 -14.05 17.22 1.28
CA LYS A 60 -14.22 16.54 2.57
C LYS A 60 -14.57 15.06 2.41
N THR A 61 -14.21 14.28 3.44
CA THR A 61 -14.63 12.90 3.66
C THR A 61 -15.71 12.84 4.73
N TYR A 62 -16.80 12.11 4.49
CA TYR A 62 -17.82 11.85 5.51
C TYR A 62 -17.53 10.56 6.30
N SER A 63 -16.55 9.77 5.86
CA SER A 63 -16.06 8.60 6.61
C SER A 63 -14.70 8.90 7.23
N LYS A 64 -14.54 8.44 8.46
CA LYS A 64 -13.33 8.61 9.28
C LYS A 64 -12.85 7.30 9.91
N ILE A 65 -13.34 6.17 9.38
CA ILE A 65 -13.06 4.83 9.90
C ILE A 65 -12.35 3.98 8.85
N GLY A 66 -11.53 3.05 9.31
CA GLY A 66 -10.75 2.16 8.46
C GLY A 66 -10.20 0.96 9.23
N GLY A 67 -9.77 -0.06 8.51
CA GLY A 67 -8.95 -1.13 9.05
C GLY A 67 -7.46 -0.78 8.90
N TRP A 68 -6.78 -0.53 10.01
CA TRP A 68 -5.41 0.00 10.01
C TRP A 68 -4.39 -1.04 10.50
N VAL A 69 -3.34 -1.27 9.72
CA VAL A 69 -2.14 -2.00 10.14
C VAL A 69 -1.31 -1.07 11.03
N ARG A 70 -1.00 -1.55 12.24
CA ARG A 70 -0.29 -0.80 13.29
C ARG A 70 0.87 -1.60 13.83
N GLY A 71 1.92 -0.89 14.28
CA GLY A 71 3.07 -1.51 14.93
C GLY A 71 3.97 -2.33 14.01
N PHE A 72 3.77 -2.27 12.69
CA PHE A 72 4.69 -2.86 11.73
C PHE A 72 6.04 -2.12 11.77
N ASN A 73 7.13 -2.88 11.82
CA ASN A 73 8.49 -2.37 11.72
C ASN A 73 9.27 -3.24 10.73
N PHE A 74 9.81 -2.63 9.69
CA PHE A 74 10.53 -3.36 8.64
C PHE A 74 11.93 -3.77 9.10
N ASP A 75 12.23 -5.07 9.02
CA ASP A 75 13.54 -5.63 9.37
C ASP A 75 14.52 -5.52 8.19
N TRP A 76 14.93 -4.29 7.88
CA TRP A 76 15.87 -4.01 6.79
C TRP A 76 17.21 -4.74 6.96
N LYS A 77 17.63 -5.05 8.20
CA LYS A 77 18.86 -5.79 8.49
C LYS A 77 18.75 -7.24 8.03
N ARG A 78 17.64 -7.92 8.34
CA ARG A 78 17.37 -9.28 7.87
C ARG A 78 17.46 -9.38 6.34
N PHE A 79 16.92 -8.38 5.65
CA PHE A 79 16.89 -8.33 4.18
C PHE A 79 18.13 -7.71 3.54
N ARG A 80 19.13 -7.30 4.34
CA ARG A 80 20.36 -6.64 3.86
C ARG A 80 20.10 -5.40 3.00
N ILE A 81 19.00 -4.70 3.27
CA ILE A 81 18.64 -3.45 2.57
C ILE A 81 19.30 -2.30 3.34
N PRO A 82 20.07 -1.41 2.67
CA PRO A 82 20.63 -0.23 3.33
C PRO A 82 19.53 0.64 3.95
N PRO A 83 19.74 1.24 5.14
CA PRO A 83 18.69 1.97 5.85
C PRO A 83 18.09 3.11 5.03
N LYS A 84 18.90 3.86 4.27
CA LYS A 84 18.41 4.93 3.39
C LYS A 84 17.46 4.43 2.29
N VAL A 85 17.75 3.24 1.75
CA VAL A 85 16.88 2.61 0.73
C VAL A 85 15.59 2.14 1.39
N ALA A 86 15.67 1.56 2.59
CA ALA A 86 14.49 1.12 3.34
C ALA A 86 13.57 2.30 3.70
N ASP A 87 14.14 3.43 4.12
CA ASP A 87 13.39 4.67 4.43
C ASP A 87 12.68 5.26 3.19
N ALA A 88 13.25 5.05 2.00
CA ALA A 88 12.67 5.45 0.73
C ALA A 88 11.71 4.42 0.13
N MET A 89 11.59 3.21 0.70
CA MET A 89 10.63 2.21 0.23
C MET A 89 9.22 2.54 0.71
N ASP A 90 8.25 2.48 -0.20
CA ASP A 90 6.85 2.48 0.19
C ASP A 90 6.56 1.30 1.14
N MET A 91 5.72 1.54 2.16
CA MET A 91 5.41 0.53 3.16
C MET A 91 4.72 -0.70 2.57
N GLY A 92 3.98 -0.58 1.46
CA GLY A 92 3.46 -1.72 0.71
C GLY A 92 4.57 -2.61 0.14
N GLN A 93 5.68 -2.04 -0.35
CA GLN A 93 6.84 -2.82 -0.79
C GLN A 93 7.51 -3.56 0.39
N GLN A 94 7.59 -2.90 1.55
CA GLN A 94 8.12 -3.51 2.79
C GLN A 94 7.23 -4.66 3.29
N TRP A 95 5.90 -4.51 3.21
CA TRP A 95 4.94 -5.56 3.55
C TRP A 95 5.05 -6.75 2.61
N ALA A 96 5.06 -6.51 1.29
CA ALA A 96 5.16 -7.56 0.28
C ALA A 96 6.38 -8.47 0.54
N LEU A 97 7.54 -7.88 0.82
CA LEU A 97 8.77 -8.61 1.13
C LEU A 97 8.68 -9.36 2.45
N THR A 98 8.09 -8.75 3.48
CA THR A 98 7.92 -9.41 4.79
C THR A 98 6.98 -10.62 4.69
N VAL A 99 5.84 -10.44 4.02
CA VAL A 99 4.81 -11.48 3.83
C VAL A 99 5.29 -12.60 2.93
N ALA A 100 6.00 -12.29 1.84
CA ALA A 100 6.60 -13.32 0.99
C ALA A 100 7.62 -14.16 1.75
N ALA A 101 8.46 -13.52 2.60
CA ALA A 101 9.41 -14.24 3.44
C ALA A 101 8.73 -15.08 4.52
N GLU A 102 7.59 -14.64 5.06
CA GLU A 102 6.75 -15.42 5.97
C GLU A 102 6.17 -16.66 5.27
N ALA A 103 5.57 -16.49 4.08
CA ALA A 103 5.00 -17.60 3.31
C ALA A 103 6.04 -18.65 2.89
N LEU A 104 7.25 -18.22 2.51
CA LEU A 104 8.36 -19.13 2.23
C LEU A 104 8.83 -19.87 3.49
N ALA A 105 8.85 -19.21 4.64
CA ALA A 105 9.18 -19.83 5.92
C ALA A 105 8.11 -20.86 6.35
N ASP A 106 6.83 -20.57 6.13
CA ASP A 106 5.71 -21.48 6.39
C ASP A 106 5.78 -22.74 5.51
N TYR A 107 6.21 -22.59 4.24
CA TYR A 107 6.57 -23.73 3.37
C TYR A 107 7.73 -24.58 3.91
N GLY A 108 8.62 -23.98 4.72
CA GLY A 108 9.81 -24.60 5.29
C GLY A 108 11.13 -24.22 4.59
N TYR A 109 11.15 -23.19 3.75
CA TYR A 109 12.38 -22.68 3.14
C TYR A 109 13.23 -21.91 4.18
N PRO A 110 14.57 -22.09 4.23
CA PRO A 110 15.42 -22.79 3.26
C PRO A 110 15.69 -24.28 3.55
N GLN A 111 15.17 -24.84 4.64
CA GLN A 111 15.42 -26.24 5.01
C GLN A 111 14.81 -27.21 3.98
N LYS A 112 13.62 -26.87 3.49
CA LYS A 112 12.99 -27.50 2.34
C LYS A 112 13.39 -26.71 1.08
N PRO A 113 14.16 -27.32 0.16
CA PRO A 113 14.65 -26.61 -1.00
C PRO A 113 13.50 -26.18 -1.93
N LEU A 114 13.76 -25.09 -2.65
CA LEU A 114 12.89 -24.49 -3.64
C LEU A 114 13.73 -24.22 -4.89
N ASN A 115 13.20 -24.51 -6.08
CA ASN A 115 13.87 -24.16 -7.33
C ASN A 115 13.68 -22.67 -7.64
N THR A 116 14.66 -21.85 -7.24
CA THR A 116 14.55 -20.40 -7.36
C THR A 116 14.53 -19.90 -8.79
N GLU A 117 15.20 -20.59 -9.73
CA GLU A 117 15.17 -20.29 -11.18
C GLU A 117 13.77 -20.45 -11.80
N ARG A 118 12.91 -21.23 -11.14
CA ARG A 118 11.54 -21.53 -11.58
C ARG A 118 10.51 -21.15 -10.52
N THR A 119 10.81 -20.13 -9.71
CA THR A 119 9.84 -19.53 -8.79
C THR A 119 9.40 -18.16 -9.30
N ALA A 120 8.12 -18.02 -9.64
CA ALA A 120 7.53 -16.73 -10.02
C ALA A 120 7.16 -15.87 -8.81
N VAL A 121 7.03 -14.55 -9.04
CA VAL A 121 6.50 -13.58 -8.07
C VAL A 121 5.45 -12.70 -8.74
N ILE A 122 4.17 -12.95 -8.46
CA ILE A 122 3.05 -12.28 -9.13
C ILE A 122 2.15 -11.66 -8.07
N LEU A 123 2.12 -10.32 -7.98
CA LEU A 123 1.43 -9.62 -6.89
C LEU A 123 0.35 -8.68 -7.43
N GLY A 124 -0.80 -8.67 -6.79
CA GLY A 124 -1.87 -7.72 -7.08
C GLY A 124 -1.64 -6.38 -6.38
N THR A 125 -1.65 -5.27 -7.12
CA THR A 125 -1.66 -3.91 -6.55
C THR A 125 -2.33 -2.95 -7.52
N ALA A 126 -3.26 -2.12 -7.04
CA ALA A 126 -4.10 -1.27 -7.92
C ALA A 126 -3.65 0.19 -7.99
N MET A 127 -2.98 0.70 -6.94
CA MET A 127 -2.67 2.14 -6.84
C MET A 127 -1.24 2.39 -6.36
N GLY A 128 -0.41 1.34 -6.26
CA GLY A 128 0.84 1.41 -5.53
C GLY A 128 0.59 1.75 -4.06
N GLY A 129 1.56 2.41 -3.44
CA GLY A 129 1.40 2.92 -2.08
C GLY A 129 1.38 4.44 -2.00
N GLU A 130 1.48 4.93 -0.77
CA GLU A 130 1.24 6.33 -0.45
C GLU A 130 2.38 7.26 -0.84
N LEU A 131 3.59 6.72 -0.90
CA LEU A 131 4.80 7.53 -1.01
C LEU A 131 4.80 8.35 -2.31
N HIS A 132 4.23 7.81 -3.40
CA HIS A 132 4.15 8.49 -4.69
C HIS A 132 3.47 9.87 -4.61
N TYR A 133 2.30 9.95 -3.98
CA TYR A 133 1.62 11.23 -3.88
C TYR A 133 2.20 12.14 -2.79
N ILE A 134 2.85 11.56 -1.77
CA ILE A 134 3.54 12.32 -0.72
C ILE A 134 4.76 13.06 -1.31
N THR A 135 5.60 12.36 -2.07
CA THR A 135 6.77 13.00 -2.71
C THR A 135 6.37 13.92 -3.85
N ASN A 136 5.28 13.62 -4.56
CA ASN A 136 4.72 14.54 -5.56
C ASN A 136 4.31 15.89 -4.95
N GLN A 137 3.79 15.93 -3.71
CA GLN A 137 3.45 17.20 -3.03
C GLN A 137 4.67 18.10 -2.82
N ARG A 138 5.85 17.51 -2.56
CA ARG A 138 7.12 18.24 -2.46
C ARG A 138 7.56 18.79 -3.82
N ILE A 139 7.48 17.96 -4.86
CA ILE A 139 7.92 18.32 -6.22
C ILE A 139 7.04 19.43 -6.79
N ALA A 140 5.72 19.36 -6.55
CA ALA A 140 4.73 20.30 -7.05
C ALA A 140 4.70 21.65 -6.29
N PHE A 141 5.69 21.93 -5.44
CA PHE A 141 5.78 23.20 -4.73
C PHE A 141 5.75 24.43 -5.64
N PRO A 142 6.49 24.48 -6.77
CA PRO A 142 6.49 25.65 -7.65
C PRO A 142 5.09 26.03 -8.16
N GLU A 143 4.23 25.05 -8.45
CA GLU A 143 2.85 25.26 -8.87
C GLU A 143 2.03 25.96 -7.78
N TYR A 144 2.19 25.54 -6.52
CA TYR A 144 1.54 26.19 -5.38
C TYR A 144 2.11 27.60 -5.12
N ALA A 145 3.41 27.79 -5.30
CA ALA A 145 4.06 29.09 -5.18
C ALA A 145 3.54 30.08 -6.24
N HIS A 146 3.47 29.67 -7.50
CA HIS A 146 2.91 30.50 -8.58
C HIS A 146 1.43 30.81 -8.35
N ALA A 147 0.65 29.85 -7.85
CA ALA A 147 -0.73 30.09 -7.49
C ALA A 147 -0.85 31.18 -6.40
N LEU A 148 0.00 31.12 -5.37
CA LEU A 148 0.05 32.13 -4.31
C LEU A 148 0.47 33.52 -4.84
N GLU A 149 1.38 33.57 -5.80
CA GLU A 149 1.78 34.83 -6.45
C GLU A 149 0.64 35.51 -7.20
N SER A 150 -0.37 34.74 -7.65
CA SER A 150 -1.55 35.30 -8.32
C SER A 150 -2.56 35.94 -7.35
N VAL A 151 -2.40 35.73 -6.04
CA VAL A 151 -3.28 36.30 -5.01
C VAL A 151 -2.97 37.80 -4.83
N PRO A 152 -3.93 38.72 -5.06
CA PRO A 152 -3.67 40.17 -5.04
C PRO A 152 -3.02 40.68 -3.74
N GLU A 153 -3.45 40.15 -2.60
CA GLU A 153 -2.93 40.51 -1.27
C GLU A 153 -1.47 40.11 -1.14
N PHE A 154 -1.10 38.93 -1.64
CA PHE A 154 0.29 38.48 -1.65
C PHE A 154 1.10 39.28 -2.67
N ALA A 155 0.56 39.51 -3.86
CA ALA A 155 1.20 40.29 -4.92
C ALA A 155 1.50 41.74 -4.49
N GLY A 156 0.64 42.34 -3.66
CA GLY A 156 0.80 43.68 -3.10
C GLY A 156 1.89 43.81 -2.02
N LEU A 157 2.42 42.70 -1.49
CA LEU A 157 3.52 42.73 -0.53
C LEU A 157 4.85 43.16 -1.20
N PRO A 158 5.77 43.79 -0.43
CA PRO A 158 7.11 44.07 -0.94
C PRO A 158 7.80 42.80 -1.46
N ALA A 159 8.52 42.91 -2.58
CA ALA A 159 9.15 41.76 -3.23
C ALA A 159 10.04 40.93 -2.28
N ALA A 160 10.80 41.60 -1.39
CA ALA A 160 11.63 40.95 -0.38
C ALA A 160 10.80 40.11 0.61
N THR A 161 9.62 40.61 1.03
CA THR A 161 8.71 39.89 1.92
C THR A 161 8.11 38.66 1.23
N ARG A 162 7.68 38.79 -0.03
CA ARG A 162 7.17 37.65 -0.81
C ARG A 162 8.22 36.54 -0.92
N GLN A 163 9.45 36.91 -1.29
CA GLN A 163 10.54 35.95 -1.40
C GLN A 163 10.85 35.27 -0.06
N ALA A 164 10.83 36.02 1.04
CA ALA A 164 11.04 35.45 2.38
C ALA A 164 9.95 34.43 2.75
N ILE A 165 8.68 34.72 2.44
CA ILE A 165 7.56 33.80 2.68
C ILE A 165 7.71 32.54 1.83
N LEU A 166 7.97 32.67 0.52
CA LEU A 166 8.13 31.51 -0.37
C LEU A 166 9.31 30.64 0.04
N ASN A 167 10.46 31.24 0.37
CA ASN A 167 11.63 30.49 0.83
C ASN A 167 11.35 29.78 2.16
N GLY A 168 10.69 30.46 3.10
CA GLY A 168 10.28 29.87 4.37
C GLY A 168 9.32 28.70 4.18
N TYR A 169 8.31 28.87 3.32
CA TYR A 169 7.33 27.83 3.02
C TYR A 169 7.98 26.63 2.32
N GLN A 170 8.88 26.86 1.37
CA GLN A 170 9.65 25.80 0.72
C GLN A 170 10.50 25.02 1.73
N GLY A 171 11.11 25.71 2.70
CA GLY A 171 11.86 25.08 3.79
C GLY A 171 10.98 24.15 4.62
N VAL A 172 9.79 24.61 5.03
CA VAL A 172 8.83 23.78 5.77
C VAL A 172 8.39 22.55 4.96
N ILE A 173 8.10 22.72 3.67
CA ILE A 173 7.74 21.62 2.77
C ILE A 173 8.88 20.60 2.65
N ALA A 174 10.13 21.08 2.57
CA ALA A 174 11.31 20.22 2.51
C ALA A 174 11.56 19.41 3.80
N ASP A 175 11.11 19.91 4.95
CA ASP A 175 11.20 19.24 6.26
C ASP A 175 10.04 18.25 6.50
N VAL A 176 8.85 18.55 5.99
CA VAL A 176 7.64 17.71 6.16
C VAL A 176 7.66 16.49 5.24
N PHE A 177 8.07 16.66 3.99
CA PHE A 177 8.03 15.60 2.99
C PHE A 177 9.41 14.97 2.74
N PRO A 178 9.50 13.67 2.42
CA PRO A 178 10.77 13.00 2.15
C PRO A 178 11.58 13.67 1.04
N PRO A 179 12.93 13.65 1.11
CA PRO A 179 13.78 14.14 0.04
C PRO A 179 13.64 13.29 -1.22
N ILE A 180 13.78 13.94 -2.36
CA ILE A 180 13.87 13.25 -3.66
C ILE A 180 15.31 12.82 -3.87
N THR A 181 15.52 11.51 -4.02
CA THR A 181 16.82 10.89 -4.25
C THR A 181 16.71 9.87 -5.39
N GLU A 182 17.82 9.23 -5.72
CA GLU A 182 17.86 8.09 -6.64
C GLU A 182 16.98 6.91 -6.18
N ASP A 183 16.66 6.84 -4.89
CA ASP A 183 15.85 5.77 -4.30
C ASP A 183 14.34 6.06 -4.34
N SER A 184 13.92 7.31 -4.54
CA SER A 184 12.49 7.69 -4.51
C SER A 184 11.68 6.95 -5.57
N MET A 185 12.11 7.00 -6.84
CA MET A 185 11.36 6.36 -7.92
C MET A 185 11.26 4.83 -7.75
N PRO A 186 12.35 4.06 -7.50
CA PRO A 186 12.23 2.64 -7.16
C PRO A 186 11.43 2.38 -5.88
N GLY A 187 11.41 3.32 -4.94
CA GLY A 187 10.68 3.23 -3.68
C GLY A 187 9.16 3.33 -3.84
N GLU A 188 8.69 3.95 -4.91
CA GLU A 188 7.27 4.30 -5.11
C GLU A 188 6.59 3.50 -6.23
N LEU A 189 7.37 2.98 -7.19
CA LEU A 189 6.84 2.31 -8.37
C LEU A 189 6.06 1.02 -8.02
N PRO A 190 4.83 0.83 -8.53
CA PRO A 190 4.02 -0.36 -8.23
C PRO A 190 4.64 -1.68 -8.69
N ASN A 191 5.26 -1.72 -9.88
CA ASN A 191 5.91 -2.94 -10.38
C ASN A 191 7.13 -3.38 -9.55
N ILE A 192 7.72 -2.46 -8.76
CA ILE A 192 8.83 -2.77 -7.88
C ILE A 192 8.38 -3.56 -6.64
N VAL A 193 7.07 -3.58 -6.32
CA VAL A 193 6.52 -4.44 -5.26
C VAL A 193 6.85 -5.92 -5.53
N SER A 194 6.60 -6.44 -6.73
CA SER A 194 7.00 -7.80 -7.11
C SER A 194 8.51 -7.92 -7.34
N GLY A 195 9.12 -6.91 -7.97
CA GLY A 195 10.54 -6.91 -8.31
C GLY A 195 11.47 -7.00 -7.10
N ARG A 196 11.17 -6.30 -5.99
CA ARG A 196 11.96 -6.37 -4.76
C ARG A 196 11.85 -7.72 -4.07
N VAL A 197 10.65 -8.31 -4.04
CA VAL A 197 10.46 -9.66 -3.50
C VAL A 197 11.32 -10.66 -4.27
N ALA A 198 11.25 -10.62 -5.61
CA ALA A 198 12.07 -11.47 -6.47
C ALA A 198 13.57 -11.25 -6.24
N ASN A 199 14.02 -10.00 -6.21
CA ASN A 199 15.44 -9.68 -6.06
C ASN A 199 16.02 -10.05 -4.69
N VAL A 200 15.33 -9.69 -3.59
CA VAL A 200 15.84 -9.87 -2.23
C VAL A 200 15.80 -11.34 -1.80
N LEU A 201 14.79 -12.09 -2.26
CA LEU A 201 14.64 -13.52 -1.95
C LEU A 201 15.28 -14.43 -3.01
N ASP A 202 15.99 -13.85 -3.98
CA ASP A 202 16.67 -14.54 -5.10
C ASP A 202 15.74 -15.48 -5.88
N LEU A 203 14.51 -15.03 -6.16
CA LEU A 203 13.54 -15.76 -6.99
C LEU A 203 13.62 -15.25 -8.42
N ARG A 204 13.98 -16.12 -9.36
CA ARG A 204 14.46 -15.75 -10.70
C ARG A 204 13.49 -16.13 -11.82
N GLY A 205 12.31 -16.64 -11.46
CA GLY A 205 11.20 -16.80 -12.40
C GLY A 205 10.56 -15.46 -12.81
N PRO A 206 9.49 -15.50 -13.62
CA PRO A 206 8.73 -14.32 -14.00
C PRO A 206 8.27 -13.52 -12.78
N ASN A 207 8.44 -12.20 -12.81
CA ASN A 207 7.89 -11.31 -11.81
C ASN A 207 7.18 -10.12 -12.45
N PHE A 208 5.97 -9.82 -11.97
CA PHE A 208 5.16 -8.70 -12.43
C PHE A 208 4.02 -8.44 -11.44
N ILE A 209 3.33 -7.32 -11.64
CA ILE A 209 2.11 -7.01 -10.92
C ILE A 209 0.88 -7.12 -11.81
N THR A 210 -0.27 -7.33 -11.19
CA THR A 210 -1.57 -7.26 -11.85
C THR A 210 -2.41 -6.15 -11.20
N ASP A 211 -3.12 -5.40 -12.04
CA ASP A 211 -4.11 -4.42 -11.61
C ASP A 211 -5.47 -4.76 -12.23
N ALA A 212 -6.37 -5.21 -11.38
CA ALA A 212 -7.79 -5.41 -11.65
C ALA A 212 -8.63 -4.80 -10.52
N ALA A 213 -8.19 -3.65 -9.98
CA ALA A 213 -8.80 -3.00 -8.83
C ALA A 213 -8.99 -3.97 -7.64
N CYS A 214 -10.21 -4.13 -7.12
CA CYS A 214 -10.52 -5.02 -6.00
C CYS A 214 -10.23 -6.51 -6.30
N ALA A 215 -10.07 -6.88 -7.58
CA ALA A 215 -9.78 -8.25 -8.01
C ALA A 215 -8.29 -8.49 -8.27
N SER A 216 -7.39 -7.53 -8.01
CA SER A 216 -5.96 -7.63 -8.32
C SER A 216 -5.28 -8.86 -7.73
N SER A 217 -5.62 -9.27 -6.51
CA SER A 217 -5.06 -10.48 -5.89
C SER A 217 -5.53 -11.76 -6.58
N LEU A 218 -6.78 -11.79 -7.06
CA LEU A 218 -7.33 -12.91 -7.83
C LEU A 218 -6.75 -12.97 -9.24
N ALA A 219 -6.51 -11.81 -9.87
CA ALA A 219 -5.84 -11.74 -11.15
C ALA A 219 -4.38 -12.24 -11.05
N ALA A 220 -3.69 -11.89 -9.97
CA ALA A 220 -2.35 -12.41 -9.67
C ALA A 220 -2.35 -13.93 -9.47
N LEU A 221 -3.34 -14.44 -8.73
CA LEU A 221 -3.53 -15.86 -8.49
C LEU A 221 -3.83 -16.61 -9.80
N GLU A 222 -4.71 -16.09 -10.64
CA GLU A 222 -5.04 -16.68 -11.95
C GLU A 222 -3.78 -16.79 -12.83
N ALA A 223 -3.00 -15.71 -12.94
CA ALA A 223 -1.76 -15.72 -13.71
C ALA A 223 -0.73 -16.71 -13.14
N ALA A 224 -0.66 -16.88 -11.81
CA ALA A 224 0.17 -17.90 -11.20
C ALA A 224 -0.31 -19.32 -11.53
N ILE A 225 -1.62 -19.56 -11.52
CA ILE A 225 -2.24 -20.83 -11.91
C ILE A 225 -1.90 -21.19 -13.36
N GLU A 226 -2.00 -20.22 -14.28
CA GLU A 226 -1.63 -20.42 -15.68
C GLU A 226 -0.16 -20.83 -15.83
N LEU A 227 0.78 -20.10 -15.20
CA LEU A 227 2.21 -20.45 -15.29
C LEU A 227 2.53 -21.83 -14.70
N LEU A 228 1.86 -22.22 -13.62
CA LEU A 228 2.05 -23.52 -12.97
C LEU A 228 1.47 -24.66 -13.81
N THR A 229 0.24 -24.50 -14.32
CA THR A 229 -0.42 -25.53 -15.13
C THR A 229 0.23 -25.73 -16.51
N GLU A 230 0.86 -24.68 -17.05
CA GLU A 230 1.66 -24.77 -18.28
C GLU A 230 3.11 -25.23 -18.02
N HIS A 231 3.47 -25.53 -16.76
CA HIS A 231 4.82 -25.90 -16.35
C HIS A 231 5.90 -24.87 -16.75
N LYS A 232 5.53 -23.59 -16.87
CA LYS A 232 6.48 -22.50 -17.08
C LYS A 232 7.31 -22.23 -15.82
N VAL A 233 6.71 -22.50 -14.65
CA VAL A 233 7.35 -22.40 -13.32
C VAL A 233 6.98 -23.63 -12.48
N ASP A 234 7.76 -23.89 -11.43
CA ASP A 234 7.52 -24.98 -10.48
C ASP A 234 6.77 -24.50 -9.24
N THR A 235 6.95 -23.21 -8.91
CA THR A 235 6.36 -22.55 -7.74
C THR A 235 6.07 -21.09 -8.06
N ALA A 236 5.12 -20.50 -7.34
CA ALA A 236 4.79 -19.09 -7.46
C ALA A 236 4.49 -18.47 -6.09
N VAL A 237 5.05 -17.30 -5.83
CA VAL A 237 4.61 -16.41 -4.75
C VAL A 237 3.53 -15.51 -5.34
N THR A 238 2.31 -15.60 -4.81
CA THR A 238 1.19 -14.74 -5.23
C THR A 238 0.41 -14.20 -4.06
N ALA A 239 -0.03 -12.94 -4.15
CA ALA A 239 -0.74 -12.23 -3.09
C ALA A 239 -1.41 -10.94 -3.64
N GLY A 240 -2.04 -10.18 -2.76
CA GLY A 240 -2.39 -8.76 -2.98
C GLY A 240 -1.72 -7.89 -1.93
N VAL A 241 -1.45 -6.63 -2.29
CA VAL A 241 -0.90 -5.61 -1.37
C VAL A 241 -1.58 -4.27 -1.63
N ASP A 242 -2.18 -3.71 -0.59
CA ASP A 242 -2.80 -2.39 -0.60
C ASP A 242 -2.40 -1.59 0.65
N ARG A 243 -1.67 -0.50 0.42
CA ARG A 243 -1.29 0.47 1.44
C ARG A 243 -1.88 1.85 1.18
N ASN A 244 -2.84 2.00 0.27
CA ASN A 244 -3.37 3.29 -0.14
C ASN A 244 -4.58 3.74 0.72
N MET A 245 -4.30 4.23 1.93
CA MET A 245 -5.31 4.77 2.86
C MET A 245 -5.15 6.28 3.13
N GLY A 246 -4.50 7.00 2.22
CA GLY A 246 -4.33 8.44 2.31
C GLY A 246 -5.62 9.22 2.14
N ILE A 247 -5.57 10.49 2.55
CA ILE A 247 -6.76 11.35 2.52
C ILE A 247 -7.35 11.55 1.13
N SER A 248 -6.50 11.58 0.10
CA SER A 248 -6.94 11.73 -1.30
C SER A 248 -7.89 10.60 -1.72
N SER A 249 -7.62 9.37 -1.29
CA SER A 249 -8.46 8.20 -1.57
C SER A 249 -9.78 8.27 -0.79
N PHE A 250 -9.74 8.61 0.50
CA PHE A 250 -10.94 8.76 1.33
C PHE A 250 -11.92 9.80 0.77
N VAL A 251 -11.42 10.98 0.41
CA VAL A 251 -12.26 12.05 -0.18
C VAL A 251 -12.88 11.56 -1.50
N LYS A 252 -12.08 10.98 -2.41
CA LYS A 252 -12.57 10.49 -3.71
C LYS A 252 -13.63 9.40 -3.56
N PHE A 253 -13.42 8.41 -2.70
CA PHE A 253 -14.41 7.35 -2.46
C PHE A 253 -15.69 7.88 -1.79
N CYS A 254 -15.57 8.85 -0.88
CA CYS A 254 -16.74 9.53 -0.34
C CYS A 254 -17.52 10.28 -1.43
N LYS A 255 -16.86 10.96 -2.37
CA LYS A 255 -17.55 11.70 -3.44
C LYS A 255 -18.38 10.82 -4.37
N ILE A 256 -18.02 9.55 -4.52
CA ILE A 256 -18.82 8.59 -5.28
C ILE A 256 -19.80 7.79 -4.40
N GLY A 257 -19.93 8.12 -3.11
CA GLY A 257 -20.87 7.46 -2.21
C GLY A 257 -20.49 6.02 -1.83
N ALA A 258 -19.20 5.66 -1.92
CA ALA A 258 -18.79 4.26 -1.78
C ALA A 258 -18.44 3.84 -0.35
N LEU A 259 -18.06 4.79 0.52
CA LEU A 259 -17.62 4.47 1.89
C LEU A 259 -18.81 4.43 2.87
N SER A 260 -18.71 3.57 3.87
CA SER A 260 -19.55 3.65 5.07
C SER A 260 -18.92 4.58 6.11
N ALA A 261 -19.74 5.37 6.79
CA ALA A 261 -19.33 6.12 7.99
C ALA A 261 -19.57 5.36 9.30
N THR A 262 -20.34 4.26 9.25
CA THR A 262 -20.89 3.62 10.46
C THR A 262 -20.38 2.20 10.71
N GLY A 263 -19.71 1.58 9.73
CA GLY A 263 -19.03 0.29 9.89
C GLY A 263 -19.25 -0.65 8.72
N THR A 264 -18.63 -1.83 8.76
CA THR A 264 -18.83 -2.87 7.74
C THR A 264 -20.01 -3.77 8.09
N ARG A 265 -20.93 -3.98 7.14
CA ARG A 265 -22.14 -4.79 7.33
C ARG A 265 -22.44 -5.69 6.13
N PRO A 266 -21.56 -6.63 5.75
CA PRO A 266 -21.79 -7.49 4.59
C PRO A 266 -23.10 -8.28 4.75
N PHE A 267 -23.99 -8.16 3.76
CA PHE A 267 -25.29 -8.87 3.70
C PHE A 267 -26.27 -8.57 4.84
N SER A 268 -26.04 -7.52 5.64
CA SER A 268 -26.91 -7.11 6.74
C SER A 268 -27.73 -5.87 6.38
N ASP A 269 -28.91 -5.73 7.02
CA ASP A 269 -29.68 -4.50 6.96
C ASP A 269 -28.84 -3.29 7.42
N GLY A 270 -29.07 -2.16 6.76
CA GLY A 270 -28.34 -0.91 7.01
C GLY A 270 -26.93 -0.87 6.44
N ALA A 271 -26.57 -1.77 5.52
CA ALA A 271 -25.34 -1.64 4.72
C ALA A 271 -25.39 -0.36 3.87
N ASP A 272 -24.42 0.53 4.06
CA ASP A 272 -24.39 1.90 3.54
C ASP A 272 -23.09 2.22 2.77
N GLY A 273 -22.28 1.21 2.48
CA GLY A 273 -20.99 1.34 1.80
C GLY A 273 -19.96 0.34 2.34
N PHE A 274 -18.73 0.39 1.82
CA PHE A 274 -17.63 -0.40 2.36
C PHE A 274 -16.73 0.43 3.28
N VAL A 275 -15.94 -0.23 4.13
CA VAL A 275 -14.90 0.42 4.93
C VAL A 275 -13.55 0.04 4.33
N MET A 276 -12.72 1.04 4.04
CA MET A 276 -11.36 0.80 3.52
C MET A 276 -10.51 0.08 4.56
N GLY A 277 -9.60 -0.77 4.10
CA GLY A 277 -8.58 -1.40 4.91
C GLY A 277 -7.28 -1.57 4.13
N GLU A 278 -6.17 -1.65 4.87
CA GLU A 278 -4.84 -1.90 4.32
C GLU A 278 -4.36 -3.32 4.67
N GLY A 279 -3.51 -3.90 3.83
CA GLY A 279 -2.95 -5.24 4.01
C GLY A 279 -2.21 -5.78 2.80
#